data_AF-A0A238JHS0-F1
#
_entry.id   AF-A0A238JHS0-F1
#
_cell.length_a   1.000
_cell.length_b   1.000
_cell.length_c   1.000
_cell.angle_alpha   90.00
_cell.angle_beta   90.00
_cell.angle_gamma   90.00
#
_symmetry.space_group_name_H-M   'P 1'
#
loop_
_entity.id
_entity.type
_entity.pdbx_description
1 polymer ?
#
loop_
_entity_poly.entity_id
_entity_poly.type
_entity_poly.pdbx_seq_one_letter_code
_entity_poly.pdbx_strand_id
1 'polypeptide(L)'
;MGLGVLLALFSLALLGTAFIDSGSSGGSEDDEPSNPDLEIDDEGNLYGTQGDDVITFDDIDDGIVPTTISTGDGDDLVDLRVPENWVEDNPDMSLNDTGIPDVVDMGDGDDTFAATYGWLEFGHHVLGGDGDDSILAPGAFEAEVHGGDGNDTIDVSESASTVVTGGAGDDHILTFVGYPGGTGFFTSTSGGEGNDTLDVTVDHEFWFPIQGEDWTTDGVLGNGGVDHFIVELNEGLELSDETVSDPDALSLFQEDFSFLENSDGTAVRTTALTLTDFDPQTETLQLNLTPESDQFEVGSVRIEGDGIVVTYIPLEYQEYLLPREIMIRLDTDGLTWDQITLAGADNAVLSPVAA
;
A
#
# COMPACT_ATOMS: atom_id res chain seq x y z
N MET A 1 -8.88 -0.74 -26.39
CA MET A 1 -7.86 0.31 -26.25
C MET A 1 -8.12 0.87 -24.86
N GLY A 2 -7.83 0.14 -23.79
CA GLY A 2 -6.49 -0.27 -23.35
C GLY A 2 -6.16 0.70 -22.23
N LEU A 3 -6.69 0.40 -21.05
CA LEU A 3 -6.72 1.20 -19.82
C LEU A 3 -5.32 1.78 -19.56
N GLY A 4 -5.20 3.09 -19.60
CA GLY A 4 -3.97 3.79 -19.23
C GLY A 4 -3.98 3.96 -17.72
N VAL A 5 -3.41 2.99 -17.01
CA VAL A 5 -3.02 3.17 -15.60
C VAL A 5 -1.94 4.24 -15.61
N LEU A 6 -2.26 5.40 -15.04
CA LEU A 6 -1.33 6.51 -14.88
C LEU A 6 -0.35 6.12 -13.77
N LEU A 7 0.85 5.66 -14.15
CA LEU A 7 1.95 5.42 -13.23
C LEU A 7 2.19 6.68 -12.37
N ALA A 8 1.82 6.61 -11.10
CA ALA A 8 2.40 7.47 -10.08
C ALA A 8 3.83 6.99 -9.82
N LEU A 9 4.78 7.48 -10.63
CA LEU A 9 6.21 7.35 -10.36
C LEU A 9 6.54 8.21 -9.12
N PHE A 10 6.26 7.69 -7.93
CA PHE A 10 6.84 8.24 -6.71
C PHE A 10 8.28 7.74 -6.54
N SER A 11 9.11 8.68 -6.10
CA SER A 11 10.56 8.58 -6.17
C SER A 11 11.08 7.52 -5.21
N LEU A 12 11.45 6.37 -5.78
CA LEU A 12 12.38 5.39 -5.25
C LEU A 12 13.77 6.05 -5.08
N ALA A 13 13.89 6.89 -4.07
CA ALA A 13 15.10 7.66 -3.79
C ALA A 13 15.58 7.44 -2.35
N LEU A 14 15.54 6.20 -1.87
CA LEU A 14 16.38 5.79 -0.72
C LEU A 14 16.70 4.30 -0.60
N LEU A 15 16.50 3.46 -1.62
CA LEU A 15 17.16 2.14 -1.69
C LEU A 15 18.44 2.29 -2.49
N GLY A 16 19.54 2.46 -1.77
CA GLY A 16 20.87 2.66 -2.31
C GLY A 16 21.29 1.47 -3.18
N THR A 17 21.68 1.78 -4.41
CA THR A 17 22.28 0.89 -5.41
C THR A 17 23.71 0.45 -5.03
N ALA A 18 23.87 -0.19 -3.88
CA ALA A 18 25.05 -0.97 -3.54
C ALA A 18 24.51 -2.34 -3.11
N PHE A 19 24.58 -3.42 -3.88
CA PHE A 19 25.70 -4.04 -4.58
C PHE A 19 25.25 -4.42 -6.01
N ILE A 20 26.03 -4.25 -7.08
CA ILE A 20 27.01 -5.20 -7.61
C ILE A 20 27.92 -4.42 -8.58
N ASP A 21 29.15 -4.12 -8.17
CA ASP A 21 30.28 -3.86 -9.10
C ASP A 21 31.28 -5.00 -8.92
N SER A 22 31.05 -6.12 -9.61
CA SER A 22 32.09 -7.11 -9.84
C SER A 22 32.74 -6.83 -11.20
N GLY A 23 33.72 -5.94 -11.21
CA GLY A 23 34.57 -5.70 -12.36
C GLY A 23 35.23 -6.99 -12.88
N SER A 24 34.78 -7.43 -14.06
CA SER A 24 35.50 -8.01 -15.20
C SER A 24 36.72 -8.93 -14.96
N SER A 25 36.61 -10.20 -15.36
CA SER A 25 37.48 -10.76 -16.41
C SER A 25 36.88 -12.04 -17.01
N GLY A 26 36.87 -12.13 -18.34
CA GLY A 26 36.09 -13.10 -19.11
C GLY A 26 36.30 -14.59 -18.78
N GLY A 27 35.18 -15.30 -18.74
CA GLY A 27 35.00 -16.74 -18.83
C GLY A 27 33.78 -17.02 -19.71
N SER A 28 33.72 -18.18 -20.32
CA SER A 28 32.75 -18.62 -21.34
C SER A 28 31.28 -18.53 -20.91
N GLU A 29 30.41 -18.24 -21.87
CA GLU A 29 28.99 -18.59 -21.87
C GLU A 29 28.87 -20.07 -21.45
N ASP A 30 28.23 -20.36 -20.30
CA ASP A 30 27.74 -21.66 -19.78
C ASP A 30 27.93 -21.88 -18.25
N ASP A 31 28.42 -20.89 -17.48
CA ASP A 31 28.40 -20.98 -16.00
C ASP A 31 27.54 -19.82 -15.43
N GLU A 32 26.20 -19.98 -15.47
CA GLU A 32 25.34 -19.32 -14.46
C GLU A 32 25.81 -19.82 -13.09
N PRO A 33 26.06 -18.94 -12.10
CA PRO A 33 26.42 -19.39 -10.77
C PRO A 33 25.19 -20.04 -10.13
N SER A 34 25.04 -21.36 -10.30
CA SER A 34 24.20 -22.17 -9.43
C SER A 34 24.57 -21.84 -7.99
N ASN A 35 23.66 -21.23 -7.21
CA ASN A 35 23.89 -20.96 -5.81
C ASN A 35 24.06 -22.30 -5.08
N PRO A 36 25.29 -22.74 -4.74
CA PRO A 36 25.58 -24.16 -4.54
C PRO A 36 25.13 -24.72 -3.18
N ASP A 37 24.57 -23.88 -2.31
CA ASP A 37 24.28 -24.24 -0.92
C ASP A 37 22.76 -24.20 -0.57
N LEU A 38 21.87 -23.91 -1.52
CA LEU A 38 20.42 -24.00 -1.32
C LEU A 38 19.98 -25.48 -1.25
N GLU A 39 19.32 -25.86 -0.16
CA GLU A 39 18.79 -27.22 0.05
C GLU A 39 17.29 -27.26 -0.24
N ILE A 40 16.84 -28.25 -1.02
CA ILE A 40 15.41 -28.51 -1.21
C ILE A 40 15.05 -29.86 -0.59
N ASP A 41 14.07 -29.86 0.30
CA ASP A 41 13.61 -31.07 0.97
C ASP A 41 12.69 -31.94 0.10
N ASP A 42 12.33 -33.13 0.61
CA ASP A 42 11.45 -34.06 -0.10
C ASP A 42 10.00 -33.53 -0.23
N GLU A 43 9.65 -32.52 0.57
CA GLU A 43 8.37 -31.81 0.53
C GLU A 43 8.38 -30.62 -0.46
N GLY A 44 9.55 -30.24 -0.97
CA GLY A 44 9.74 -29.16 -1.94
C GLY A 44 10.07 -27.81 -1.31
N ASN A 45 10.29 -27.70 0.00
CA ASN A 45 10.69 -26.44 0.63
C ASN A 45 12.15 -26.13 0.33
N LEU A 46 12.47 -24.86 0.11
CA LEU A 46 13.81 -24.34 -0.16
C LEU A 46 14.37 -23.72 1.12
N TYR A 47 15.56 -24.14 1.51
CA TYR A 47 16.30 -23.62 2.65
C TYR A 47 17.63 -23.00 2.21
N GLY A 48 17.91 -21.81 2.70
CA GLY A 48 19.22 -21.19 2.66
C GLY A 48 20.16 -21.78 3.72
N THR A 49 21.16 -21.00 4.08
CA THR A 49 22.33 -21.40 4.85
C THR A 49 22.38 -20.67 6.20
N GLN A 50 23.57 -20.31 6.67
CA GLN A 50 23.79 -19.49 7.88
C GLN A 50 24.51 -18.19 7.53
N GLY A 51 24.57 -17.85 6.25
CA GLY A 51 25.11 -16.58 5.81
C GLY A 51 24.43 -16.20 4.51
N ASP A 52 24.71 -14.98 4.07
CA ASP A 52 24.01 -14.27 3.01
C ASP A 52 23.69 -15.14 1.77
N ASP A 53 22.42 -15.42 1.59
CA ASP A 53 21.84 -16.19 0.50
C ASP A 53 21.18 -15.28 -0.54
N VAL A 54 21.22 -15.73 -1.79
CA VAL A 54 20.54 -15.06 -2.90
C VAL A 54 19.65 -16.06 -3.60
N ILE A 55 18.36 -15.76 -3.61
CA ILE A 55 17.31 -16.53 -4.30
C ILE A 55 16.61 -15.59 -5.25
N THR A 56 16.55 -15.98 -6.52
CA THR A 56 15.94 -15.19 -7.58
C THR A 56 14.80 -15.95 -8.25
N PHE A 57 14.00 -15.24 -9.03
CA PHE A 57 12.97 -15.86 -9.87
C PHE A 57 13.52 -17.03 -10.72
N ASP A 58 14.74 -16.91 -11.27
CA ASP A 58 15.36 -17.94 -12.09
C ASP A 58 15.68 -19.22 -11.29
N ASP A 59 15.93 -19.10 -9.99
CA ASP A 59 16.20 -20.26 -9.11
C ASP A 59 14.93 -21.11 -8.87
N ILE A 60 13.74 -20.54 -9.06
CA ILE A 60 12.45 -21.22 -8.88
C ILE A 60 11.68 -21.49 -10.20
N ASP A 61 12.05 -20.86 -11.32
CA ASP A 61 11.42 -21.09 -12.64
C ASP A 61 11.83 -22.44 -13.28
N ASP A 62 12.88 -23.11 -12.76
CA ASP A 62 13.43 -24.37 -13.31
C ASP A 62 12.63 -25.65 -12.93
N GLY A 63 11.35 -25.49 -12.62
CA GLY A 63 10.42 -26.58 -12.30
C GLY A 63 10.37 -26.98 -10.81
N ILE A 64 10.94 -26.15 -9.94
CA ILE A 64 10.87 -26.27 -8.49
C ILE A 64 10.04 -25.08 -7.99
N VAL A 65 8.81 -25.38 -7.61
CA VAL A 65 7.88 -24.44 -7.00
C VAL A 65 7.92 -24.73 -5.50
N PRO A 66 8.75 -24.03 -4.72
CA PRO A 66 8.80 -24.30 -3.30
C PRO A 66 7.49 -23.86 -2.65
N THR A 67 6.98 -24.66 -1.71
CA THR A 67 5.86 -24.21 -0.86
C THR A 67 6.34 -23.23 0.19
N THR A 68 7.60 -23.31 0.59
CA THR A 68 8.22 -22.41 1.57
C THR A 68 9.65 -22.11 1.15
N ILE A 69 10.03 -20.85 1.28
CA ILE A 69 11.43 -20.40 1.27
C ILE A 69 11.77 -20.01 2.70
N SER A 70 12.91 -20.50 3.22
CA SER A 70 13.46 -20.09 4.50
C SER A 70 14.95 -19.80 4.33
N THR A 71 15.41 -18.57 4.48
CA THR A 71 16.80 -18.21 4.13
C THR A 71 17.78 -18.43 5.28
N GLY A 72 17.37 -18.17 6.53
CA GLY A 72 18.07 -18.71 7.71
C GLY A 72 18.75 -17.62 8.53
N ASP A 73 20.07 -17.69 8.68
CA ASP A 73 20.85 -16.59 9.26
C ASP A 73 21.60 -15.89 8.10
N GLY A 74 21.87 -14.59 8.20
CA GLY A 74 22.63 -13.84 7.20
C GLY A 74 21.81 -12.70 6.62
N ASP A 75 22.47 -11.76 5.91
CA ASP A 75 21.74 -10.70 5.22
C ASP A 75 21.31 -11.23 3.84
N ASP A 76 20.08 -11.70 3.73
CA ASP A 76 19.58 -12.49 2.61
C ASP A 76 18.82 -11.66 1.57
N LEU A 77 18.82 -12.14 0.31
CA LEU A 77 18.08 -11.54 -0.79
C LEU A 77 17.16 -12.56 -1.45
N VAL A 78 15.85 -12.28 -1.41
CA VAL A 78 14.83 -13.00 -2.17
C VAL A 78 14.20 -12.06 -3.20
N ASP A 79 14.60 -12.18 -4.47
CA ASP A 79 14.11 -11.36 -5.58
C ASP A 79 13.26 -12.20 -6.55
N LEU A 80 11.95 -12.20 -6.32
CA LEU A 80 10.97 -12.93 -7.12
C LEU A 80 10.27 -12.03 -8.15
N ARG A 81 10.84 -10.86 -8.45
CA ARG A 81 10.28 -9.97 -9.48
C ARG A 81 10.42 -10.60 -10.84
N VAL A 82 9.32 -10.61 -11.58
CA VAL A 82 9.35 -11.15 -12.94
C VAL A 82 9.99 -10.18 -13.93
N PRO A 83 10.92 -10.66 -14.78
CA PRO A 83 11.49 -9.86 -15.84
C PRO A 83 10.41 -9.34 -16.80
N GLU A 84 10.48 -8.07 -17.20
CA GLU A 84 9.46 -7.39 -18.03
C GLU A 84 9.02 -8.18 -19.28
N ASN A 85 9.92 -8.97 -19.89
CA ASN A 85 9.63 -9.72 -21.11
C ASN A 85 9.14 -11.17 -20.87
N TRP A 86 9.17 -11.67 -19.63
CA TRP A 86 8.84 -13.06 -19.34
C TRP A 86 7.36 -13.36 -19.64
N VAL A 87 6.45 -12.42 -19.38
CA VAL A 87 5.01 -12.56 -19.69
C VAL A 87 4.77 -12.59 -21.20
N GLU A 88 5.54 -11.81 -21.98
CA GLU A 88 5.46 -11.83 -23.45
C GLU A 88 5.97 -13.16 -24.03
N ASP A 89 7.02 -13.72 -23.41
CA ASP A 89 7.64 -14.98 -23.81
C ASP A 89 6.87 -16.22 -23.29
N ASN A 90 6.07 -16.07 -22.23
CA ASN A 90 5.24 -17.12 -21.63
C ASN A 90 3.74 -16.76 -21.57
N PRO A 91 3.09 -16.48 -22.71
CA PRO A 91 1.72 -15.94 -22.77
C PRO A 91 0.62 -16.91 -22.31
N ASP A 92 0.95 -18.20 -22.13
CA ASP A 92 0.04 -19.24 -21.69
C ASP A 92 0.15 -19.53 -20.17
N MET A 93 1.13 -18.94 -19.46
CA MET A 93 1.25 -19.06 -18.01
C MET A 93 0.44 -17.93 -17.34
N SER A 94 -0.51 -18.30 -16.48
CA SER A 94 -1.10 -17.35 -15.54
C SER A 94 -0.04 -17.00 -14.50
N LEU A 95 0.05 -15.74 -14.06
CA LEU A 95 0.94 -15.37 -12.94
C LEU A 95 0.61 -16.18 -11.68
N ASN A 96 -0.63 -16.65 -11.54
CA ASN A 96 -1.11 -17.55 -10.50
C ASN A 96 -0.68 -19.03 -10.66
N ASP A 97 -0.12 -19.42 -11.82
CA ASP A 97 0.35 -20.79 -12.13
C ASP A 97 1.89 -20.91 -11.98
N THR A 98 2.56 -19.85 -11.49
CA THR A 98 4.02 -19.73 -11.41
C THR A 98 4.63 -20.42 -10.19
N GLY A 99 3.80 -20.83 -9.23
CA GLY A 99 4.31 -21.52 -8.06
C GLY A 99 5.04 -20.61 -7.08
N ILE A 100 4.36 -19.53 -6.69
CA ILE A 100 4.80 -18.69 -5.59
C ILE A 100 4.81 -19.52 -4.29
N PRO A 101 5.86 -19.42 -3.45
CA PRO A 101 5.84 -20.02 -2.14
C PRO A 101 4.70 -19.46 -1.28
N ASP A 102 4.00 -20.34 -0.57
CA ASP A 102 2.97 -19.96 0.40
C ASP A 102 3.59 -19.10 1.52
N VAL A 103 4.86 -19.37 1.86
CA VAL A 103 5.59 -18.67 2.93
C VAL A 103 7.00 -18.35 2.47
N VAL A 104 7.43 -17.11 2.67
CA VAL A 104 8.83 -16.68 2.63
C VAL A 104 9.21 -16.22 4.03
N ASP A 105 10.21 -16.85 4.62
CA ASP A 105 10.74 -16.61 5.97
C ASP A 105 12.22 -16.22 5.85
N MET A 106 12.55 -14.94 6.03
CA MET A 106 13.91 -14.45 5.76
C MET A 106 14.85 -14.75 6.95
N GLY A 107 14.36 -14.66 8.18
CA GLY A 107 15.05 -15.21 9.36
C GLY A 107 15.87 -14.17 10.12
N ASP A 108 17.12 -14.49 10.47
CA ASP A 108 18.00 -13.59 11.23
C ASP A 108 18.93 -12.82 10.27
N GLY A 109 18.87 -11.50 10.21
CA GLY A 109 19.76 -10.65 9.39
C GLY A 109 19.04 -9.44 8.82
N ASP A 110 19.77 -8.50 8.20
CA ASP A 110 19.14 -7.37 7.53
C ASP A 110 18.73 -7.80 6.11
N ASP A 111 17.51 -8.28 5.94
CA ASP A 111 17.08 -9.00 4.74
C ASP A 111 16.42 -8.11 3.68
N THR A 112 16.36 -8.61 2.45
CA THR A 112 15.66 -7.94 1.35
C THR A 112 14.75 -8.89 0.59
N PHE A 113 13.45 -8.58 0.59
CA PHE A 113 12.44 -9.26 -0.22
C PHE A 113 11.91 -8.35 -1.33
N ALA A 114 11.76 -8.88 -2.55
CA ALA A 114 11.10 -8.17 -3.63
C ALA A 114 10.21 -9.09 -4.48
N ALA A 115 8.92 -8.78 -4.57
CA ALA A 115 7.98 -9.39 -5.49
C ALA A 115 7.01 -8.33 -6.04
N THR A 116 6.75 -8.32 -7.35
CA THR A 116 5.93 -7.26 -8.00
C THR A 116 4.96 -7.88 -8.99
N TYR A 117 3.70 -7.41 -9.04
CA TYR A 117 2.62 -7.85 -9.95
C TYR A 117 1.78 -9.08 -9.52
N GLY A 118 1.13 -9.02 -8.36
CA GLY A 118 0.11 -10.04 -7.99
C GLY A 118 0.69 -11.43 -7.66
N TRP A 119 1.91 -11.47 -7.11
CA TRP A 119 2.56 -12.71 -6.67
C TRP A 119 2.07 -13.14 -5.30
N LEU A 120 1.77 -12.18 -4.43
CA LEU A 120 1.20 -12.45 -3.13
C LEU A 120 -0.33 -12.41 -3.23
N GLU A 121 -0.92 -13.33 -3.99
CA GLU A 121 -2.38 -13.46 -4.11
C GLU A 121 -2.89 -14.70 -3.36
N PHE A 122 -3.89 -14.56 -2.47
CA PHE A 122 -4.59 -15.67 -1.81
C PHE A 122 -3.79 -16.47 -0.76
N GLY A 123 -3.40 -15.82 0.33
CA GLY A 123 -2.93 -16.46 1.56
C GLY A 123 -1.41 -16.67 1.64
N HIS A 124 -0.64 -15.86 0.91
CA HIS A 124 0.82 -15.85 1.01
C HIS A 124 1.29 -15.06 2.23
N HIS A 125 2.38 -15.51 2.82
CA HIS A 125 3.02 -14.88 3.97
C HIS A 125 4.46 -14.49 3.63
N VAL A 126 4.82 -13.25 3.92
CA VAL A 126 6.22 -12.79 3.93
C VAL A 126 6.56 -12.39 5.35
N LEU A 127 7.63 -13.01 5.89
CA LEU A 127 8.16 -12.77 7.22
C LEU A 127 9.60 -12.28 7.04
N GLY A 128 9.91 -11.06 7.49
CA GLY A 128 11.27 -10.54 7.57
C GLY A 128 12.05 -11.32 8.63
N GLY A 129 11.77 -11.07 9.91
CA GLY A 129 12.35 -11.85 11.01
C GLY A 129 13.08 -10.95 12.00
N ASP A 130 14.31 -11.30 12.37
CA ASP A 130 15.15 -10.48 13.24
C ASP A 130 16.14 -9.68 12.39
N GLY A 131 16.07 -8.35 12.35
CA GLY A 131 16.99 -7.47 11.62
C GLY A 131 16.27 -6.28 10.98
N ASP A 132 17.02 -5.32 10.43
CA ASP A 132 16.40 -4.16 9.77
C ASP A 132 16.06 -4.53 8.31
N ASP A 133 14.83 -5.00 8.06
CA ASP A 133 14.44 -5.63 6.78
C ASP A 133 13.89 -4.64 5.74
N SER A 134 14.01 -5.01 4.46
CA SER A 134 13.43 -4.27 3.33
C SER A 134 12.50 -5.16 2.50
N ILE A 135 11.19 -4.98 2.66
CA ILE A 135 10.15 -5.78 1.99
C ILE A 135 9.43 -4.94 0.93
N LEU A 136 9.59 -5.32 -0.34
CA LEU A 136 8.88 -4.73 -1.48
C LEU A 136 7.87 -5.72 -2.05
N ALA A 137 6.58 -5.48 -1.81
CA ALA A 137 5.48 -6.36 -2.14
C ALA A 137 4.24 -5.62 -2.71
N PRO A 138 4.39 -4.73 -3.72
CA PRO A 138 3.27 -3.96 -4.24
C PRO A 138 2.27 -4.83 -5.02
N GLY A 139 0.99 -4.48 -4.90
CA GLY A 139 -0.11 -5.20 -5.55
C GLY A 139 -0.40 -6.58 -4.93
N ALA A 140 -0.06 -6.78 -3.65
CA ALA A 140 -0.45 -7.97 -2.92
C ALA A 140 -1.98 -8.04 -2.73
N PHE A 141 -2.55 -9.24 -2.70
CA PHE A 141 -3.98 -9.46 -2.55
C PHE A 141 -4.27 -10.61 -1.61
N GLU A 142 -5.01 -10.39 -0.52
CA GLU A 142 -5.25 -11.43 0.48
C GLU A 142 -3.93 -12.04 1.03
N ALA A 143 -2.91 -11.21 1.27
CA ALA A 143 -1.61 -11.63 1.80
C ALA A 143 -1.38 -11.15 3.24
N GLU A 144 -0.36 -11.71 3.89
CA GLU A 144 0.16 -11.22 5.17
C GLU A 144 1.65 -10.88 5.02
N VAL A 145 2.02 -9.68 5.46
CA VAL A 145 3.39 -9.16 5.41
C VAL A 145 3.80 -8.70 6.80
N HIS A 146 4.89 -9.25 7.30
CA HIS A 146 5.41 -8.98 8.63
C HIS A 146 6.89 -8.58 8.54
N GLY A 147 7.26 -7.42 9.09
CA GLY A 147 8.65 -7.00 9.24
C GLY A 147 9.35 -7.88 10.27
N GLY A 148 9.04 -7.70 11.55
CA GLY A 148 9.55 -8.54 12.63
C GLY A 148 10.19 -7.72 13.73
N ASP A 149 11.33 -8.15 14.25
CA ASP A 149 12.14 -7.39 15.21
C ASP A 149 13.20 -6.58 14.43
N GLY A 150 13.16 -5.25 14.45
CA GLY A 150 14.09 -4.41 13.70
C GLY A 150 13.40 -3.14 13.22
N ASN A 151 14.13 -2.27 12.52
CA ASN A 151 13.55 -1.07 11.92
C ASN A 151 13.29 -1.34 10.43
N ASP A 152 12.10 -1.84 10.15
CA ASP A 152 11.78 -2.40 8.85
C ASP A 152 11.28 -1.34 7.88
N THR A 153 11.48 -1.58 6.57
CA THR A 153 10.85 -0.82 5.50
C THR A 153 9.95 -1.75 4.69
N ILE A 154 8.65 -1.51 4.74
CA ILE A 154 7.65 -2.35 4.09
C ILE A 154 6.87 -1.52 3.06
N ASP A 155 6.91 -1.91 1.80
CA ASP A 155 6.12 -1.31 0.73
C ASP A 155 5.15 -2.33 0.15
N VAL A 156 3.87 -2.18 0.54
CA VAL A 156 2.74 -2.92 -0.02
C VAL A 156 1.78 -1.96 -0.73
N SER A 157 2.30 -0.94 -1.39
CA SER A 157 1.50 -0.03 -2.22
C SER A 157 0.66 -0.79 -3.26
N GLU A 158 -0.51 -0.24 -3.62
CA GLU A 158 -1.48 -0.85 -4.55
C GLU A 158 -2.03 -2.22 -4.11
N SER A 159 -1.77 -2.65 -2.87
CA SER A 159 -2.27 -3.93 -2.34
C SER A 159 -3.69 -3.81 -1.81
N ALA A 160 -4.45 -4.90 -1.86
CA ALA A 160 -5.82 -4.95 -1.34
C ALA A 160 -6.03 -6.18 -0.46
N SER A 161 -6.88 -6.07 0.57
CA SER A 161 -7.17 -7.18 1.49
C SER A 161 -5.94 -7.78 2.18
N THR A 162 -4.91 -6.96 2.42
CA THR A 162 -3.62 -7.41 2.94
C THR A 162 -3.47 -7.04 4.42
N VAL A 163 -2.88 -7.93 5.22
CA VAL A 163 -2.49 -7.62 6.60
C VAL A 163 -1.01 -7.27 6.61
N VAL A 164 -0.68 -6.13 7.22
CA VAL A 164 0.69 -5.62 7.31
C VAL A 164 1.01 -5.29 8.75
N THR A 165 2.12 -5.79 9.26
CA THR A 165 2.66 -5.39 10.56
C THR A 165 4.14 -5.08 10.46
N GLY A 166 4.59 -3.93 10.96
CA GLY A 166 6.01 -3.63 11.14
C GLY A 166 6.61 -4.60 12.16
N GLY A 167 6.26 -4.43 13.44
CA GLY A 167 6.62 -5.37 14.48
C GLY A 167 7.22 -4.66 15.68
N ALA A 168 8.50 -4.89 15.98
CA ALA A 168 9.19 -4.21 17.06
C ALA A 168 10.39 -3.42 16.52
N GLY A 169 10.38 -2.11 16.65
CA GLY A 169 11.40 -1.19 16.15
C GLY A 169 10.74 0.01 15.49
N ASP A 170 11.53 0.97 15.01
CA ASP A 170 10.98 2.18 14.39
C ASP A 170 10.75 1.92 12.88
N ASP A 171 9.55 1.43 12.51
CA ASP A 171 9.26 0.92 11.16
C ASP A 171 8.81 2.02 10.19
N HIS A 172 8.97 1.77 8.89
CA HIS A 172 8.44 2.60 7.81
C HIS A 172 7.57 1.78 6.86
N ILE A 173 6.27 2.02 6.88
CA ILE A 173 5.28 1.23 6.13
C ILE A 173 4.60 2.11 5.10
N LEU A 174 4.75 1.77 3.82
CA LEU A 174 3.99 2.31 2.70
C LEU A 174 2.83 1.35 2.39
N THR A 175 1.60 1.83 2.55
CA THR A 175 0.40 1.01 2.40
C THR A 175 -0.65 1.70 1.55
N PHE A 176 -1.53 0.88 0.97
CA PHE A 176 -2.66 1.34 0.19
C PHE A 176 -3.97 0.93 0.85
N VAL A 177 -4.90 1.88 0.91
CA VAL A 177 -6.21 1.73 1.51
C VAL A 177 -7.27 2.00 0.44
N GLY A 178 -7.95 0.95 -0.01
CA GLY A 178 -9.06 0.99 -0.98
C GLY A 178 -9.37 -0.32 -1.70
N TYR A 179 -10.31 -0.28 -2.65
CA TYR A 179 -11.33 -1.31 -2.96
C TYR A 179 -10.86 -2.79 -3.15
N PRO A 180 -11.69 -3.80 -2.80
CA PRO A 180 -12.81 -4.24 -3.65
C PRO A 180 -14.14 -4.48 -2.93
N GLY A 181 -15.21 -4.28 -3.68
CA GLY A 181 -16.58 -4.33 -3.21
C GLY A 181 -17.01 -5.70 -2.72
N GLY A 182 -17.51 -5.71 -1.49
CA GLY A 182 -18.07 -6.90 -0.90
C GLY A 182 -17.80 -6.94 0.59
N THR A 183 -18.33 -7.98 1.22
CA THR A 183 -18.14 -8.23 2.64
C THR A 183 -16.85 -9.02 2.85
N GLY A 184 -15.84 -8.46 3.54
CA GLY A 184 -14.65 -9.21 3.95
C GLY A 184 -13.34 -8.87 3.24
N PHE A 185 -13.31 -7.84 2.40
CA PHE A 185 -12.07 -7.29 1.86
C PHE A 185 -11.69 -6.03 2.66
N PHE A 186 -10.56 -6.07 3.36
CA PHE A 186 -10.04 -4.95 4.15
C PHE A 186 -8.52 -5.06 4.24
N THR A 187 -7.83 -3.94 4.11
CA THR A 187 -6.40 -3.84 4.43
C THR A 187 -6.28 -3.46 5.91
N SER A 188 -5.42 -4.17 6.65
CA SER A 188 -5.12 -3.86 8.05
C SER A 188 -3.64 -3.55 8.16
N THR A 189 -3.29 -2.36 8.64
CA THR A 189 -1.90 -1.95 8.79
C THR A 189 -1.62 -1.57 10.24
N SER A 190 -0.50 -2.07 10.75
CA SER A 190 -0.04 -1.87 12.12
C SER A 190 1.45 -1.51 12.10
N GLY A 191 1.85 -0.42 12.73
CA GLY A 191 3.25 -0.10 13.01
C GLY A 191 3.83 -1.16 13.95
N GLY A 192 3.42 -1.12 15.22
CA GLY A 192 3.82 -2.12 16.19
C GLY A 192 4.35 -1.46 17.46
N GLU A 193 5.40 -2.00 18.06
CA GLU A 193 6.10 -1.31 19.15
C GLU A 193 7.26 -0.50 18.57
N GLY A 194 7.29 0.81 18.77
CA GLY A 194 8.30 1.69 18.21
C GLY A 194 7.73 3.03 17.79
N ASN A 195 8.55 3.89 17.21
CA ASN A 195 8.09 5.16 16.65
C ASN A 195 7.97 5.00 15.14
N ASP A 196 6.80 4.56 14.71
CA ASP A 196 6.61 4.12 13.34
C ASP A 196 6.24 5.28 12.43
N THR A 197 6.58 5.16 11.15
CA THR A 197 6.09 6.04 10.09
C THR A 197 5.17 5.23 9.16
N LEU A 198 3.91 5.62 9.10
CA LEU A 198 2.90 4.97 8.26
C LEU A 198 2.50 5.93 7.13
N ASP A 199 2.97 5.63 5.92
CA ASP A 199 2.63 6.34 4.67
C ASP A 199 1.47 5.63 3.97
N VAL A 200 0.31 6.28 3.97
CA VAL A 200 -0.97 5.70 3.57
C VAL A 200 -1.46 6.41 2.32
N THR A 201 -1.45 5.71 1.19
CA THR A 201 -2.16 6.14 -0.01
C THR A 201 -3.60 5.68 0.05
N VAL A 202 -4.53 6.63 0.00
CA VAL A 202 -5.97 6.33 -0.08
C VAL A 202 -6.38 6.25 -1.55
N ASP A 203 -7.06 5.17 -1.91
CA ASP A 203 -7.59 4.91 -3.24
C ASP A 203 -8.48 6.04 -3.76
N HIS A 204 -8.30 6.34 -5.04
CA HIS A 204 -9.10 7.29 -5.78
C HIS A 204 -10.46 6.73 -6.19
N GLU A 205 -10.68 5.42 -6.30
CA GLU A 205 -11.91 4.85 -6.86
C GLU A 205 -12.97 4.48 -5.81
N PHE A 206 -13.50 5.46 -5.04
CA PHE A 206 -14.63 5.26 -4.12
C PHE A 206 -15.92 4.84 -4.86
N TRP A 207 -15.97 3.59 -5.32
CA TRP A 207 -16.94 3.09 -6.28
C TRP A 207 -18.30 2.79 -5.62
N PHE A 208 -18.35 2.69 -4.29
CA PHE A 208 -19.59 2.49 -3.58
C PHE A 208 -19.53 3.00 -2.15
N PRO A 209 -20.67 3.49 -1.62
CA PRO A 209 -20.89 3.56 -0.20
C PRO A 209 -21.85 2.42 0.13
N ILE A 210 -21.29 1.34 0.66
CA ILE A 210 -22.07 0.17 1.03
C ILE A 210 -22.74 0.50 2.36
N GLN A 211 -24.08 0.45 2.39
CA GLN A 211 -24.90 0.92 3.52
C GLN A 211 -24.57 0.22 4.84
N GLY A 212 -24.54 1.00 5.93
CA GLY A 212 -24.78 0.52 7.29
C GLY A 212 -23.55 0.59 8.18
N GLU A 213 -23.78 1.05 9.41
CA GLU A 213 -22.83 1.15 10.51
C GLU A 213 -21.96 -0.12 10.68
N ASP A 214 -20.67 0.05 10.98
CA ASP A 214 -19.68 -1.00 11.29
C ASP A 214 -19.27 -1.94 10.14
N TRP A 215 -18.80 -1.39 9.02
CA TRP A 215 -17.85 -2.10 8.15
C TRP A 215 -16.51 -1.42 8.34
N THR A 216 -15.54 -2.16 8.86
CA THR A 216 -14.20 -1.68 9.22
C THR A 216 -13.64 -0.88 8.05
N THR A 217 -13.60 0.44 8.19
CA THR A 217 -12.60 1.24 7.47
C THR A 217 -11.27 0.53 7.65
N ASP A 218 -10.48 0.42 6.58
CA ASP A 218 -9.11 -0.07 6.68
C ASP A 218 -8.45 0.65 7.86
N GLY A 219 -8.10 -0.17 8.85
CA GLY A 219 -7.63 0.29 10.13
C GLY A 219 -6.13 0.45 10.03
N VAL A 220 -5.67 1.68 10.20
CA VAL A 220 -4.25 1.96 10.36
C VAL A 220 -4.02 2.23 11.85
N LEU A 221 -3.09 1.46 12.42
CA LEU A 221 -2.73 1.47 13.82
C LEU A 221 -1.26 1.84 13.94
N GLY A 222 -0.93 2.83 14.77
CA GLY A 222 0.46 3.04 15.18
C GLY A 222 0.88 2.01 16.25
N ASN A 223 -0.03 1.76 17.19
CA ASN A 223 0.12 1.01 18.43
C ASN A 223 1.06 1.68 19.45
N GLY A 224 2.26 1.15 19.61
CA GLY A 224 3.09 1.37 20.79
C GLY A 224 4.25 2.32 20.53
N GLY A 225 4.04 3.63 20.62
CA GLY A 225 5.16 4.56 20.69
C GLY A 225 4.77 5.99 20.34
N VAL A 226 5.52 6.63 19.46
CA VAL A 226 5.24 8.00 18.99
C VAL A 226 5.28 8.01 17.47
N ASP A 227 4.14 7.68 16.89
CA ASP A 227 4.01 7.43 15.47
C ASP A 227 3.78 8.70 14.64
N HIS A 228 4.16 8.58 13.37
CA HIS A 228 3.98 9.59 12.34
C HIS A 228 3.15 9.03 11.19
N PHE A 229 1.99 9.61 10.96
CA PHE A 229 1.11 9.23 9.86
C PHE A 229 1.28 10.22 8.71
N ILE A 230 1.52 9.71 7.51
CA ILE A 230 1.51 10.46 6.26
C ILE A 230 0.32 9.93 5.47
N VAL A 231 -0.61 10.79 5.07
CA VAL A 231 -1.80 10.38 4.34
C VAL A 231 -1.85 11.13 3.02
N GLU A 232 -1.78 10.38 1.92
CA GLU A 232 -2.04 10.90 0.59
C GLU A 232 -3.54 10.81 0.28
N LEU A 233 -4.13 11.96 -0.01
CA LEU A 233 -5.57 12.09 -0.20
C LEU A 233 -5.89 12.90 -1.46
N ASN A 234 -6.82 12.36 -2.24
CA ASN A 234 -7.42 13.01 -3.40
C ASN A 234 -8.94 13.18 -3.18
N GLU A 235 -9.61 13.76 -4.16
CA GLU A 235 -11.06 13.98 -4.18
C GLU A 235 -11.89 12.70 -4.34
N GLY A 236 -11.27 11.54 -4.52
CA GLY A 236 -11.93 10.30 -4.86
C GLY A 236 -12.36 10.20 -6.32
N LEU A 237 -13.34 9.35 -6.62
CA LEU A 237 -13.59 8.78 -7.95
C LEU A 237 -13.36 9.75 -9.12
N GLU A 238 -12.36 9.47 -9.95
CA GLU A 238 -12.21 10.14 -11.24
C GLU A 238 -13.37 9.70 -12.15
N LEU A 239 -14.38 10.56 -12.31
CA LEU A 239 -15.42 10.33 -13.28
C LEU A 239 -14.84 10.65 -14.66
N SER A 240 -14.27 9.65 -15.33
CA SER A 240 -13.71 9.85 -16.67
C SER A 240 -14.72 10.51 -17.62
N ASP A 241 -14.24 11.30 -18.59
CA ASP A 241 -15.07 11.93 -19.63
C ASP A 241 -15.94 10.90 -20.39
N GLU A 242 -15.50 9.63 -20.52
CA GLU A 242 -16.29 8.53 -21.09
C GLU A 242 -17.42 8.08 -20.14
N THR A 243 -17.15 8.00 -18.83
CA THR A 243 -18.15 7.64 -17.80
C THR A 243 -19.24 8.72 -17.66
N VAL A 244 -18.88 10.00 -17.80
CA VAL A 244 -19.82 11.13 -17.73
C VAL A 244 -20.62 11.29 -19.04
N SER A 245 -20.05 10.90 -20.18
CA SER A 245 -20.69 11.04 -21.50
C SER A 245 -21.58 9.87 -21.92
N ASP A 246 -21.50 8.72 -21.22
CA ASP A 246 -22.43 7.61 -21.38
C ASP A 246 -23.65 7.76 -20.43
N PRO A 247 -24.84 8.13 -20.94
CA PRO A 247 -26.05 8.20 -20.12
C PRO A 247 -26.48 6.86 -19.53
N ASP A 248 -25.99 5.73 -20.07
CA ASP A 248 -26.22 4.40 -19.51
C ASP A 248 -25.24 4.09 -18.35
N ALA A 249 -24.03 4.66 -18.33
CA ALA A 249 -23.14 4.61 -17.15
C ALA A 249 -23.78 5.38 -15.98
N LEU A 250 -24.29 6.60 -16.24
CA LEU A 250 -25.17 7.38 -15.33
C LEU A 250 -26.44 6.63 -14.90
N SER A 251 -26.90 5.64 -15.67
CA SER A 251 -28.05 4.81 -15.31
C SER A 251 -27.71 3.66 -14.35
N LEU A 252 -26.44 3.22 -14.30
CA LEU A 252 -25.95 2.32 -13.25
C LEU A 252 -25.74 3.08 -11.93
N PHE A 253 -25.49 4.39 -12.02
CA PHE A 253 -25.41 5.33 -10.90
C PHE A 253 -26.81 5.84 -10.41
N GLN A 254 -27.92 5.23 -10.85
CA GLN A 254 -29.30 5.56 -10.41
C GLN A 254 -29.70 4.95 -9.05
N GLU A 255 -28.76 4.44 -8.26
CA GLU A 255 -29.00 4.25 -6.83
C GLU A 255 -28.96 5.66 -6.18
N ASP A 256 -30.01 5.99 -5.44
CA ASP A 256 -30.23 7.27 -4.77
C ASP A 256 -29.00 7.67 -3.91
N PHE A 257 -28.05 8.48 -4.40
CA PHE A 257 -26.87 8.94 -3.66
C PHE A 257 -27.18 9.86 -2.47
N SER A 258 -28.45 10.08 -2.10
CA SER A 258 -28.81 10.90 -0.94
C SER A 258 -28.21 10.42 0.39
N PHE A 259 -27.68 9.20 0.44
CA PHE A 259 -26.93 8.68 1.60
C PHE A 259 -25.46 9.12 1.65
N LEU A 260 -24.88 9.50 0.51
CA LEU A 260 -23.57 10.18 0.47
C LEU A 260 -23.69 11.67 0.64
N GLU A 261 -24.85 12.24 0.35
CA GLU A 261 -25.05 13.65 0.57
C GLU A 261 -24.80 13.97 2.05
N ASN A 262 -24.01 15.00 2.29
CA ASN A 262 -23.98 15.62 3.60
C ASN A 262 -25.40 16.03 4.01
N SER A 263 -25.61 16.30 5.30
CA SER A 263 -26.96 16.49 5.86
C SER A 263 -27.82 17.60 5.20
N ASP A 264 -27.22 18.48 4.40
CA ASP A 264 -27.88 19.57 3.68
C ASP A 264 -27.91 19.40 2.14
N GLY A 265 -27.40 18.30 1.59
CA GLY A 265 -27.44 17.98 0.16
C GLY A 265 -26.49 18.81 -0.70
N THR A 266 -25.47 19.43 -0.11
CA THR A 266 -24.57 20.36 -0.79
C THR A 266 -23.24 19.74 -1.23
N ALA A 267 -22.88 18.58 -0.68
CA ALA A 267 -21.65 17.87 -1.02
C ALA A 267 -21.84 16.34 -0.89
N VAL A 268 -21.05 15.59 -1.64
CA VAL A 268 -20.85 14.14 -1.44
C VAL A 268 -19.85 13.97 -0.30
N ARG A 269 -20.15 13.16 0.71
CA ARG A 269 -19.32 12.94 1.88
C ARG A 269 -19.05 11.47 2.10
N THR A 270 -17.78 11.13 2.32
CA THR A 270 -17.36 9.76 2.66
C THR A 270 -16.28 9.77 3.74
N THR A 271 -16.12 8.65 4.46
CA THR A 271 -14.95 8.40 5.30
C THR A 271 -13.99 7.54 4.50
N ALA A 272 -12.78 8.03 4.32
CA ALA A 272 -11.76 7.38 3.52
C ALA A 272 -10.86 6.45 4.35
N LEU A 273 -10.56 6.85 5.57
CA LEU A 273 -9.54 6.22 6.41
C LEU A 273 -9.90 6.40 7.88
N THR A 274 -9.57 5.41 8.70
CA THR A 274 -9.58 5.54 10.16
C THR A 274 -8.20 5.22 10.73
N LEU A 275 -7.60 6.20 11.38
CA LEU A 275 -6.45 6.01 12.27
C LEU A 275 -7.00 5.66 13.65
N THR A 276 -6.92 4.39 14.03
CA THR A 276 -7.79 3.83 15.07
C THR A 276 -7.33 4.16 16.49
N ASP A 277 -6.05 4.41 16.69
CA ASP A 277 -5.43 4.63 18.00
C ASP A 277 -4.64 5.93 18.09
N PHE A 278 -4.90 6.89 17.18
CA PHE A 278 -4.16 8.13 17.10
C PHE A 278 -4.17 8.93 18.43
N ASP A 279 -3.01 9.15 19.04
CA ASP A 279 -2.82 9.99 20.23
C ASP A 279 -2.40 11.43 19.86
N PRO A 280 -3.33 12.41 19.89
CA PRO A 280 -3.02 13.79 19.55
C PRO A 280 -2.07 14.47 20.55
N GLN A 281 -1.69 13.85 21.66
CA GLN A 281 -0.70 14.43 22.57
C GLN A 281 0.74 14.18 22.14
N THR A 282 0.98 13.12 21.37
CA THR A 282 2.32 12.62 21.06
C THR A 282 2.54 12.47 19.57
N GLU A 283 1.53 11.99 18.84
CA GLU A 283 1.65 11.61 17.45
C GLU A 283 1.38 12.78 16.51
N THR A 284 1.76 12.59 15.25
CA THR A 284 1.67 13.63 14.22
C THR A 284 1.06 13.09 12.94
N LEU A 285 0.33 13.94 12.24
CA LEU A 285 -0.35 13.62 11.00
C LEU A 285 0.05 14.63 9.91
N GLN A 286 0.61 14.13 8.81
CA GLN A 286 0.83 14.89 7.59
C GLN A 286 -0.23 14.53 6.56
N LEU A 287 -0.88 15.53 5.99
CA LEU A 287 -1.81 15.36 4.86
C LEU A 287 -1.18 15.87 3.58
N ASN A 288 -0.96 14.97 2.63
CA ASN A 288 -0.52 15.27 1.28
C ASN A 288 -1.76 15.40 0.38
N LEU A 289 -2.19 16.65 0.14
CA LEU A 289 -3.43 16.91 -0.59
C LEU A 289 -3.13 17.25 -2.04
N THR A 290 -3.36 16.28 -2.94
CA THR A 290 -3.17 16.45 -4.37
C THR A 290 -4.44 15.99 -5.08
N PRO A 291 -5.21 16.90 -5.70
CA PRO A 291 -6.30 16.49 -6.57
C PRO A 291 -5.75 15.64 -7.72
N GLU A 292 -6.40 14.53 -8.02
CA GLU A 292 -6.02 13.66 -9.13
C GLU A 292 -6.57 14.20 -10.44
N SER A 293 -7.84 14.61 -10.44
CA SER A 293 -8.53 15.23 -11.55
C SER A 293 -8.25 16.73 -11.64
N ASP A 294 -8.06 17.22 -12.87
CA ASP A 294 -7.96 18.65 -13.17
C ASP A 294 -9.31 19.40 -13.01
N GLN A 295 -10.39 18.68 -12.68
CA GLN A 295 -11.72 19.24 -12.44
C GLN A 295 -11.92 19.73 -11.01
N PHE A 296 -11.05 19.35 -10.07
CA PHE A 296 -11.18 19.68 -8.65
C PHE A 296 -9.99 20.50 -8.15
N GLU A 297 -10.26 21.31 -7.13
CA GLU A 297 -9.23 21.94 -6.30
C GLU A 297 -9.52 21.70 -4.81
N VAL A 298 -8.48 21.75 -3.98
CA VAL A 298 -8.63 21.69 -2.53
C VAL A 298 -9.28 23.00 -2.06
N GLY A 299 -10.51 22.90 -1.55
CA GLY A 299 -11.30 24.04 -1.08
C GLY A 299 -11.07 24.40 0.39
N SER A 300 -11.16 23.41 1.29
CA SER A 300 -10.93 23.64 2.73
C SER A 300 -10.51 22.38 3.46
N VAL A 301 -9.79 22.53 4.57
CA VAL A 301 -9.54 21.45 5.55
C VAL A 301 -10.06 21.93 6.90
N ARG A 302 -10.83 21.10 7.60
CA ARG A 302 -11.38 21.42 8.92
C ARG A 302 -11.32 20.23 9.86
N ILE A 303 -11.19 20.51 11.14
CA ILE A 303 -11.42 19.53 12.20
C ILE A 303 -12.93 19.47 12.45
N GLU A 304 -13.51 18.29 12.40
CA GLU A 304 -14.92 18.06 12.67
C GLU A 304 -15.08 16.78 13.49
N GLY A 305 -15.61 16.90 14.72
CA GLY A 305 -15.73 15.76 15.62
C GLY A 305 -14.37 15.21 16.02
N ASP A 306 -14.18 13.91 15.77
CA ASP A 306 -13.00 13.09 16.05
C ASP A 306 -12.09 12.93 14.81
N GLY A 307 -12.22 13.80 13.81
CA GLY A 307 -11.48 13.66 12.56
C GLY A 307 -11.25 14.97 11.80
N ILE A 308 -10.73 14.79 10.59
CA ILE A 308 -10.43 15.87 9.65
C ILE A 308 -11.29 15.67 8.40
N VAL A 309 -11.89 16.75 7.93
CA VAL A 309 -12.63 16.76 6.66
C VAL A 309 -11.89 17.65 5.67
N VAL A 310 -11.53 17.07 4.53
CA VAL A 310 -10.98 17.76 3.37
C VAL A 310 -12.10 17.95 2.36
N THR A 311 -12.34 19.20 1.96
CA THR A 311 -13.33 19.55 0.94
C THR A 311 -12.63 19.83 -0.38
N TYR A 312 -12.98 19.07 -1.41
CA TYR A 312 -12.60 19.32 -2.80
C TYR A 312 -13.76 20.01 -3.51
N ILE A 313 -13.47 21.08 -4.24
CA ILE A 313 -14.47 21.90 -4.93
C ILE A 313 -14.29 21.74 -6.44
N PRO A 314 -15.37 21.50 -7.20
CA PRO A 314 -15.31 21.49 -8.65
C PRO A 314 -14.99 22.88 -9.22
N LEU A 315 -14.04 22.95 -10.16
CA LEU A 315 -13.64 24.18 -10.84
C LEU A 315 -14.69 24.67 -11.84
N GLU A 316 -15.48 23.75 -12.39
CA GLU A 316 -16.59 24.07 -13.29
C GLU A 316 -17.89 23.46 -12.77
N TYR A 317 -18.96 24.26 -12.73
CA TYR A 317 -20.27 23.76 -12.36
C TYR A 317 -20.82 22.88 -13.47
N GLN A 318 -20.87 21.57 -13.23
CA GLN A 318 -21.67 20.62 -13.99
C GLN A 318 -22.78 20.07 -13.08
N GLU A 319 -23.93 19.74 -13.65
CA GLU A 319 -25.12 19.29 -12.89
C GLU A 319 -24.86 18.07 -12.00
N TYR A 320 -23.80 17.30 -12.30
CA TYR A 320 -23.41 16.08 -11.60
C TYR A 320 -22.06 16.18 -10.87
N LEU A 321 -21.43 17.36 -10.85
CA LEU A 321 -20.14 17.58 -10.20
C LEU A 321 -20.37 18.38 -8.92
N LEU A 322 -20.64 17.68 -7.82
CA LEU A 322 -20.80 18.27 -6.50
C LEU A 322 -19.44 18.40 -5.79
N PRO A 323 -19.30 19.36 -4.84
CA PRO A 323 -18.20 19.33 -3.89
C PRO A 323 -18.11 17.97 -3.17
N ARG A 324 -16.88 17.60 -2.80
CA ARG A 324 -16.60 16.33 -2.12
C ARG A 324 -15.97 16.58 -0.76
N GLU A 325 -16.47 15.91 0.26
CA GLU A 325 -15.98 15.95 1.63
C GLU A 325 -15.40 14.58 1.98
N ILE A 326 -14.08 14.51 2.05
CA ILE A 326 -13.36 13.29 2.38
C ILE A 326 -12.93 13.37 3.84
N MET A 327 -13.42 12.44 4.66
CA MET A 327 -13.15 12.40 6.09
C MET A 327 -12.06 11.38 6.42
N ILE A 328 -11.07 11.81 7.19
CA ILE A 328 -10.13 10.95 7.92
C ILE A 328 -10.58 10.94 9.37
N ARG A 329 -10.91 9.76 9.89
CA ARG A 329 -11.32 9.58 11.28
C ARG A 329 -10.10 9.23 12.13
N LEU A 330 -9.99 9.84 13.31
CA LEU A 330 -8.87 9.60 14.23
C LEU A 330 -9.33 8.96 15.55
N ASP A 331 -10.63 8.73 15.72
CA ASP A 331 -11.28 8.14 16.92
C ASP A 331 -10.79 8.73 18.26
N THR A 332 -10.39 10.01 18.24
CA THR A 332 -9.73 10.68 19.36
C THR A 332 -10.40 12.01 19.74
N ASP A 333 -10.19 12.41 20.99
CA ASP A 333 -10.62 13.71 21.51
C ASP A 333 -9.44 14.69 21.59
N GLY A 334 -9.72 15.99 21.43
CA GLY A 334 -8.72 17.03 21.70
C GLY A 334 -7.72 17.27 20.56
N LEU A 335 -8.03 16.78 19.36
CA LEU A 335 -7.31 17.12 18.14
C LEU A 335 -7.20 18.64 17.96
N THR A 336 -5.99 19.10 17.66
CA THR A 336 -5.74 20.49 17.29
C THR A 336 -4.91 20.55 16.01
N TRP A 337 -4.67 21.77 15.52
CA TRP A 337 -3.80 21.96 14.38
C TRP A 337 -2.31 21.84 14.71
N ASP A 338 -1.93 21.73 15.99
CA ASP A 338 -0.53 21.60 16.38
C ASP A 338 0.08 20.26 15.94
N GLN A 339 -0.75 19.22 15.75
CA GLN A 339 -0.35 17.88 15.32
C GLN A 339 -0.40 17.68 13.80
N ILE A 340 -0.98 18.63 13.07
CA ILE A 340 -1.36 18.46 11.66
C ILE A 340 -0.45 19.30 10.77
N THR A 341 0.23 18.65 9.84
CA THR A 341 0.97 19.31 8.77
C THR A 341 0.23 19.14 7.45
N LEU A 342 0.08 20.22 6.69
CA LEU A 342 -0.53 20.20 5.36
C LEU A 342 0.55 20.40 4.30
N ALA A 343 0.62 19.49 3.34
CA ALA A 343 1.48 19.56 2.17
C ALA A 343 0.64 19.53 0.87
N GLY A 344 1.20 20.02 -0.23
CA GLY A 344 0.54 19.99 -1.56
C GLY A 344 -0.45 21.12 -1.86
N ALA A 345 -0.98 21.81 -0.83
CA ALA A 345 -1.89 22.95 -1.00
C ALA A 345 -1.31 24.27 -0.47
N ASP A 346 -1.78 25.41 -1.03
CA ASP A 346 -1.34 26.73 -0.56
C ASP A 346 -1.90 26.98 0.85
N ASN A 347 -1.03 26.87 1.87
CA ASN A 347 -1.34 27.06 3.30
C ASN A 347 -2.09 28.37 3.61
N ALA A 348 -2.08 29.36 2.71
CA ALA A 348 -2.85 30.59 2.84
C ALA A 348 -4.38 30.43 2.67
N VAL A 349 -4.84 29.36 2.01
CA VAL A 349 -6.26 29.06 1.79
C VAL A 349 -6.83 28.13 2.88
N LEU A 350 -5.98 27.29 3.46
CA LEU A 350 -6.33 26.30 4.49
C LEU A 350 -6.23 26.87 5.91
N SER A 351 -6.86 28.03 6.14
CA SER A 351 -6.97 28.54 7.50
C SER A 351 -7.92 27.66 8.30
N PRO A 352 -7.53 27.21 9.51
CA PRO A 352 -8.43 26.61 10.49
C PRO A 352 -9.73 27.41 10.60
N VAL A 353 -10.84 26.87 10.10
CA VAL A 353 -12.14 27.45 10.40
C VAL A 353 -12.46 27.02 11.83
N ALA A 354 -12.29 27.94 12.79
CA ALA A 354 -12.77 27.72 14.14
C ALA A 354 -14.28 27.43 14.08
N ALA A 355 -14.69 26.29 14.64
CA ALA A 355 -16.09 25.92 14.82
C ALA A 355 -16.86 27.00 15.60
#